data_AF-A0A4Q3YCB4-F1
#
_entry.id   AF-A0A4Q3YCB4-F1
#
_cell.length_a   1.000
_cell.length_b   1.000
_cell.length_c   1.000
_cell.angle_alpha   90.00
_cell.angle_beta   90.00
_cell.angle_gamma   90.00
#
_symmetry.space_group_name_H-M   'P 1'
#
loop_
_entity.id
_entity.type
_entity.pdbx_description
1 polymer ?
#
loop_
_entity_poly.entity_id
_entity_poly.type
_entity_poly.pdbx_seq_one_letter_code
_entity_poly.pdbx_strand_id
1 'polypeptide(L)'
;MQGEGSGYVAGDPYGQCVRCALVYRLSDFRKEWTGSRVCKDCCDPRPADLSPPHVEPEGLPRKDAQPRMPVVEQEPITGEDL
;
A
#
# COMPACT_ATOMS: atom_id res chain seq x y z
N MET A 1 -12.39 -26.56 22.01
CA MET A 1 -11.40 -25.53 21.66
C MET A 1 -11.43 -24.51 22.78
N GLN A 2 -10.41 -24.54 23.65
CA GLN A 2 -10.39 -23.76 24.88
C GLN A 2 -10.07 -22.29 24.54
N GLY A 3 -11.00 -21.37 24.79
CA GLY A 3 -10.73 -19.94 24.75
C GLY A 3 -9.94 -19.55 26.00
N GLU A 4 -8.66 -19.25 25.84
CA GLU A 4 -7.82 -18.73 26.91
C GLU A 4 -8.35 -17.36 27.38
N GLY A 5 -9.03 -17.41 28.53
CA GLY A 5 -8.97 -16.43 29.62
C GLY A 5 -8.90 -14.94 29.26
N SER A 6 -10.04 -14.35 28.91
CA SER A 6 -10.24 -12.92 29.18
C SER A 6 -10.88 -12.79 30.57
N GLY A 7 -10.07 -12.42 31.56
CA GLY A 7 -10.56 -12.06 32.90
C GLY A 7 -11.59 -10.94 32.83
N TYR A 8 -12.32 -10.71 33.92
CA TYR A 8 -13.25 -9.59 33.97
C TYR A 8 -12.50 -8.25 33.88
N VAL A 9 -12.70 -7.50 32.80
CA VAL A 9 -12.26 -6.11 32.67
C VAL A 9 -13.48 -5.20 32.82
N ALA A 10 -13.46 -4.36 33.87
CA ALA A 10 -14.51 -3.39 34.12
C ALA A 10 -14.52 -2.31 33.02
N GLY A 11 -15.71 -1.96 32.52
CA GLY A 11 -15.87 -0.90 31.52
C GLY A 11 -15.57 -1.32 30.08
N ASP A 12 -15.28 -2.58 29.81
CA ASP A 12 -15.11 -3.12 28.47
C ASP A 12 -16.44 -3.70 27.95
N PRO A 13 -17.13 -3.01 27.02
CA PRO A 13 -18.44 -3.43 26.55
C PRO A 13 -18.33 -4.63 25.60
N TYR A 14 -19.45 -5.34 25.43
CA TYR A 14 -19.54 -6.40 24.43
C TYR A 14 -20.01 -5.86 23.09
N GLY A 15 -19.53 -6.46 22.00
CA GLY A 15 -19.95 -6.19 20.63
C GLY A 15 -20.24 -7.49 19.88
N GLN A 16 -21.13 -7.43 18.90
CA GLN A 16 -21.44 -8.56 18.02
C GLN A 16 -20.61 -8.49 16.74
N CYS A 17 -19.94 -9.60 16.39
CA CYS A 17 -19.16 -9.68 15.18
C CYS A 17 -20.05 -9.82 13.93
N VAL A 18 -19.81 -9.02 12.90
CA VAL A 18 -20.58 -9.04 11.65
C VAL A 18 -20.34 -10.27 10.75
N ARG A 19 -19.29 -11.08 11.02
CA ARG A 19 -18.94 -12.27 10.22
C ARG A 19 -19.50 -13.56 10.81
N CYS A 20 -19.20 -13.82 12.08
CA CYS A 20 -19.63 -15.05 12.77
C CYS A 20 -20.86 -14.87 13.65
N ALA A 21 -21.39 -13.64 13.79
CA ALA A 21 -22.54 -13.29 14.63
C ALA A 21 -22.37 -13.57 16.14
N LEU A 22 -21.18 -13.99 16.59
CA LEU A 22 -20.86 -14.21 18.00
C LEU A 22 -20.54 -12.90 18.71
N VAL A 23 -20.73 -12.91 20.03
CA VAL A 23 -20.50 -11.77 20.91
C VAL A 23 -19.13 -11.89 21.56
N TYR A 24 -18.30 -10.86 21.42
CA TYR A 24 -16.97 -10.75 22.01
C TYR A 24 -16.84 -9.44 22.76
N ARG A 25 -15.81 -9.32 23.59
CA ARG A 25 -15.43 -8.02 24.16
C ARG A 25 -15.02 -7.07 23.05
N LEU A 26 -15.37 -5.79 23.18
CA LEU A 26 -15.06 -4.80 22.16
C LEU A 26 -13.55 -4.60 22.01
N SER A 27 -12.77 -4.84 23.08
CA SER A 27 -11.30 -4.91 23.04
C SER A 27 -10.74 -5.98 22.10
N ASP A 28 -11.50 -7.05 21.82
CA ASP A 28 -11.08 -8.16 20.98
C ASP A 28 -11.37 -7.91 19.49
N PHE A 29 -12.05 -6.81 19.17
CA PHE A 29 -12.33 -6.42 17.79
C PHE A 29 -11.10 -5.79 17.13
N ARG A 30 -10.87 -6.14 15.87
CA ARG A 30 -9.85 -5.55 15.01
C ARG A 30 -10.49 -4.93 13.78
N LYS A 31 -9.82 -3.92 13.22
CA LYS A 31 -10.22 -3.31 11.95
C LYS A 31 -9.60 -4.10 10.81
N GLU A 32 -10.44 -4.75 10.02
CA GLU A 32 -10.06 -5.44 8.78
C GLU A 32 -9.60 -4.42 7.74
N TRP A 33 -8.82 -4.87 6.75
CA TRP A 33 -8.35 -4.04 5.65
C TRP A 33 -9.50 -3.43 4.80
N THR A 34 -10.67 -4.07 4.82
CA THR A 34 -11.91 -3.59 4.20
C THR A 34 -12.56 -2.42 4.97
N GLY A 35 -12.08 -2.11 6.18
CA GLY A 35 -12.62 -1.07 7.07
C GLY A 35 -13.64 -1.58 8.10
N SER A 36 -14.08 -2.84 7.99
CA SER A 36 -15.02 -3.47 8.93
C SER A 36 -14.36 -3.78 10.27
N ARG A 37 -15.11 -3.70 11.38
CA ARG A 37 -14.68 -4.19 12.70
C ARG A 37 -15.18 -5.61 12.92
N VAL A 38 -14.27 -6.55 13.10
CA VAL A 38 -14.55 -7.98 13.27
C VAL A 38 -13.77 -8.55 14.46
N CYS A 39 -14.16 -9.71 14.98
CA CYS A 39 -13.39 -10.37 16.04
C CYS A 39 -12.01 -10.81 15.51
N LYS A 40 -11.07 -11.06 16.42
CA LYS A 40 -9.72 -11.50 16.09
C LYS A 40 -9.67 -12.72 15.17
N ASP A 41 -10.56 -13.69 15.36
CA ASP A 41 -10.58 -14.94 14.59
C ASP A 41 -11.09 -14.76 13.16
N CYS A 42 -11.99 -13.79 12.93
CA CYS A 42 -12.54 -13.48 11.61
C CYS A 42 -11.77 -12.37 10.89
N CYS A 43 -10.73 -11.80 11.49
CA CYS A 43 -9.98 -10.69 10.91
C CYS A 43 -9.09 -11.18 9.76
N ASP A 44 -9.44 -10.81 8.53
CA ASP A 44 -8.62 -11.11 7.35
C ASP A 44 -7.44 -10.12 7.23
N PRO A 45 -6.19 -10.58 7.06
CA PRO A 45 -5.06 -9.68 6.77
C PRO A 45 -5.21 -9.00 5.41
N ARG A 46 -4.58 -7.82 5.27
CA ARG A 46 -4.51 -7.14 3.97
C ARG A 46 -3.69 -8.00 2.99
N PRO A 47 -4.22 -8.34 1.80
CA PRO A 47 -3.45 -9.09 0.81
C PRO A 47 -2.25 -8.28 0.32
N ALA A 48 -1.15 -8.99 0.00
CA ALA A 48 0.12 -8.39 -0.43
C ALA A 48 -0.04 -7.57 -1.73
N ASP A 49 -0.90 -8.01 -2.65
CA ASP A 49 -1.15 -7.33 -3.93
C ASP A 49 -1.71 -5.92 -3.77
N LEU A 50 -2.39 -5.63 -2.65
CA LEU A 50 -2.94 -4.30 -2.34
C LEU A 50 -1.93 -3.38 -1.63
N SER A 51 -0.72 -3.87 -1.37
CA SER A 51 0.38 -3.12 -0.78
C SER A 51 1.57 -3.18 -1.73
N PRO A 52 1.55 -2.42 -2.83
CA PRO A 52 2.65 -2.43 -3.79
C PRO A 52 3.98 -2.19 -3.08
N PRO A 53 5.06 -2.90 -3.47
CA PRO A 53 6.36 -2.68 -2.88
C PRO A 53 6.76 -1.22 -3.07
N HIS A 54 7.38 -0.64 -2.04
CA HIS A 54 8.00 0.66 -2.20
C HIS A 54 9.16 0.51 -3.19
N VAL A 55 9.01 1.09 -4.38
CA VAL A 55 10.08 1.14 -5.38
C VAL A 55 10.90 2.38 -5.10
N GLU A 56 12.14 2.19 -4.66
CA GLU A 56 13.11 3.28 -4.55
C GLU A 56 13.30 3.90 -5.95
N PRO A 57 13.43 5.22 -6.07
CA PRO A 57 13.69 5.85 -7.35
C PRO A 57 14.99 5.26 -7.94
N GLU A 58 14.93 4.86 -9.21
CA GLU A 58 16.00 4.17 -9.94
C GLU A 58 17.26 5.03 -10.26
N GLY A 59 17.57 5.96 -9.36
CA GLY A 59 18.68 6.90 -9.46
C GLY A 59 18.35 8.11 -10.34
N LEU A 60 19.22 9.12 -10.27
CA LEU A 60 19.17 10.24 -11.21
C LEU A 60 19.47 9.72 -12.63
N PRO A 61 18.81 10.27 -13.67
CA PRO A 61 19.20 9.99 -15.06
C PRO A 61 20.70 10.23 -15.22
N ARG A 62 21.41 9.29 -15.86
CA ARG A 62 22.83 9.47 -16.19
C ARG A 62 22.99 10.81 -16.94
N LYS A 63 24.01 11.61 -16.57
CA LYS A 63 24.28 12.93 -17.18
C LYS A 63 24.36 12.91 -18.72
N ASP A 64 24.68 11.77 -19.32
CA ASP A 64 24.79 11.55 -20.77
C ASP A 64 23.82 10.47 -21.28
N ALA A 65 22.62 10.36 -20.69
CA ALA A 65 21.63 9.34 -21.12
C ALA A 65 21.06 9.60 -22.52
N GLN A 66 21.14 10.83 -23.03
CA GLN A 66 20.68 11.14 -24.38
C GLN A 66 21.73 10.69 -25.42
N PRO A 67 21.31 10.08 -26.54
CA PRO A 67 22.23 9.77 -27.62
C PRO A 67 22.87 11.07 -28.13
N ARG A 68 24.21 11.12 -28.19
CA ARG A 68 24.92 12.21 -28.85
C ARG A 68 24.54 12.19 -30.33
N MET A 69 23.76 13.17 -30.76
CA MET A 69 23.61 13.40 -32.19
C MET A 69 24.98 13.80 -32.75
N PRO A 70 25.36 13.30 -33.94
CA PRO A 70 26.54 13.83 -34.62
C PRO A 70 26.34 15.33 -34.84
N VAL A 71 27.37 16.12 -34.55
CA VAL A 71 27.40 17.53 -34.95
C VAL A 71 27.41 17.53 -36.47
N VAL A 72 26.27 17.86 -37.09
CA VAL A 72 26.21 18.13 -38.52
C VAL A 72 26.66 19.58 -38.67
N GLU A 73 27.86 19.78 -39.21
CA GLU A 73 28.32 21.11 -39.61
C GLU A 73 27.40 21.58 -40.74
N GLN A 74 26.53 22.54 -40.44
CA GLN A 74 25.72 23.18 -41.46
C GLN A 74 26.63 24.14 -42.22
N GLU A 75 26.80 23.90 -43.52
CA GLU A 75 27.40 24.91 -44.38
C GLU A 75 26.56 26.19 -44.30
N PRO A 76 27.20 27.37 -44.19
CA PRO A 76 26.47 28.62 -44.14
C PRO A 76 25.68 28.77 -45.45
N ILE A 77 24.36 28.90 -45.35
CA ILE A 77 23.50 29.32 -46.45
C ILE A 77 24.02 30.66 -46.98
N THR A 78 24.66 30.61 -48.14
CA THR A 78 25.15 31.77 -48.87
C THR A 78 23.99 32.46 -49.57
N GLY A 79 24.06 33.79 -49.73
CA GLY A 79 22.99 34.58 -50.36
C GLY A 79 22.74 34.29 -51.84
N GLU A 80 23.45 33.32 -52.42
CA GLU A 80 23.27 32.78 -53.77
C GLU A 80 22.24 31.63 -53.82
N ASP A 81 21.81 31.11 -52.67
CA ASP A 81 20.83 30.02 -52.52
C ASP A 81 19.38 30.52 -52.24
N LEU A 82 19.12 31.83 -52.40
CA LEU A 82 17.82 32.51 -52.23
C LEU A 82 17.33 33.12 -53.54
#